data_AF-A0A101IDA0-F1
#
_entry.id   AF-A0A101IDA0-F1
#
_cell.length_a   1.000
_cell.length_b   1.000
_cell.length_c   1.000
_cell.angle_alpha   90.00
_cell.angle_beta   90.00
_cell.angle_gamma   90.00
#
_symmetry.space_group_name_H-M   'P 1'
#
loop_
_entity.id
_entity.type
_entity.pdbx_description
1 polymer ?
#
loop_
_entity_poly.entity_id
_entity_poly.type
_entity_poly.pdbx_seq_one_letter_code
_entity_poly.pdbx_strand_id
1 'polypeptide(L)'
;MSILERLFGYPVIRQLPPQHKKEVNKLLAELVKIGKMDDFLSTQPGGPFNVRCHNVHARKIGQRLNEIGGLELMQAARSHVKNKLKDVMAEHLDYCWQDIGEWQP
;
A
#
# COMPACT_ATOMS: atom_id res chain seq x y z
N MET A 1 -8.42 -2.17 -14.70
CA MET A 1 -7.99 -0.79 -14.39
C MET A 1 -8.04 0.05 -15.64
N SER A 2 -8.72 1.19 -15.54
CA SER A 2 -8.94 2.11 -16.67
C SER A 2 -7.72 3.01 -16.88
N ILE A 3 -7.40 3.32 -18.15
CA ILE A 3 -6.30 4.21 -18.53
C ILE A 3 -6.41 5.59 -17.85
N LEU A 4 -7.65 6.02 -17.55
CA LEU A 4 -7.94 7.28 -16.86
C LEU A 4 -7.37 7.35 -15.44
N GLU A 5 -7.32 6.24 -14.71
CA GLU A 5 -6.79 6.19 -13.33
C GLU A 5 -5.27 6.38 -13.31
N ARG A 6 -4.58 5.95 -14.37
CA ARG A 6 -3.13 6.15 -14.53
C ARG A 6 -2.76 7.59 -14.87
N LEU A 7 -3.61 8.27 -15.64
CA LEU A 7 -3.36 9.63 -16.13
C LEU A 7 -3.80 10.71 -15.14
N PHE A 8 -4.89 10.48 -14.41
CA PHE A 8 -5.46 11.44 -13.47
C PHE A 8 -5.26 11.01 -12.00
N GLY A 9 -4.58 9.91 -11.70
CA GLY A 9 -4.45 9.45 -10.30
C GLY A 9 -5.79 9.05 -9.68
N TYR A 10 -5.76 8.68 -8.40
CA TYR A 10 -6.91 8.06 -7.74
C TYR A 10 -7.87 9.12 -7.21
N PRO A 11 -9.14 9.16 -7.68
CA PRO A 11 -10.14 10.14 -7.24
C PRO A 11 -10.30 10.20 -5.72
N VAL A 12 -10.26 9.04 -5.05
CA VAL A 12 -10.34 8.92 -3.60
C VAL A 12 -9.28 9.77 -2.89
N ILE A 13 -8.04 9.79 -3.36
CA ILE A 13 -6.96 10.60 -2.75
C ILE A 13 -7.20 12.11 -2.95
N ARG A 14 -7.77 12.49 -4.10
CA ARG A 14 -8.00 13.90 -4.42
C ARG A 14 -9.10 14.52 -3.57
N GLN A 15 -10.10 13.73 -3.20
CA GLN A 15 -11.26 14.14 -2.42
C GLN A 15 -10.99 14.17 -0.90
N LEU A 16 -9.83 13.65 -0.44
CA LEU A 16 -9.46 13.69 0.97
C LEU A 16 -9.29 15.13 1.49
N PRO A 17 -9.66 15.39 2.76
CA PRO A 17 -9.31 16.63 3.45
C PRO A 17 -7.79 16.89 3.39
N PRO A 18 -7.34 18.16 3.37
CA PRO A 18 -5.92 18.49 3.18
C PRO A 18 -4.95 17.77 4.14
N GLN A 19 -5.36 17.58 5.39
CA GLN A 19 -4.55 16.86 6.39
C GLN A 19 -4.39 15.38 6.04
N HIS A 20 -5.48 14.66 5.77
CA HIS A 20 -5.43 13.26 5.35
C HIS A 20 -4.70 13.10 4.03
N LYS A 21 -4.86 14.03 3.09
CA LYS A 21 -4.13 14.00 1.82
C LYS A 21 -2.61 14.09 2.03
N LYS A 22 -2.15 14.96 2.92
CA LYS A 22 -0.73 15.08 3.28
C LYS A 22 -0.20 13.80 3.94
N GLU A 23 -0.98 13.22 4.83
CA GLU A 23 -0.66 11.95 5.50
C GLU A 23 -0.55 10.80 4.50
N VAL A 24 -1.59 10.59 3.68
CA VAL A 24 -1.62 9.55 2.64
C VAL A 24 -0.44 9.69 1.68
N ASN A 25 -0.09 10.90 1.23
CA ASN A 25 1.07 11.08 0.36
C ASN A 25 2.39 10.64 1.01
N LYS A 26 2.55 10.82 2.33
CA LYS A 26 3.71 10.31 3.06
C LYS A 26 3.68 8.78 3.15
N LEU A 27 2.53 8.19 3.49
CA LEU A 27 2.34 6.74 3.56
C LEU A 27 2.66 6.07 2.21
N LEU A 28 2.23 6.65 1.09
CA LEU A 28 2.56 6.16 -0.25
C LEU A 28 4.05 6.22 -0.55
N ALA A 29 4.71 7.33 -0.19
CA ALA A 29 6.16 7.45 -0.36
C ALA A 29 6.92 6.42 0.48
N GLU A 30 6.45 6.11 1.69
CA GLU A 30 7.02 5.09 2.55
C GLU A 30 6.82 3.68 1.98
N LEU A 31 5.65 3.33 1.44
CA LEU A 31 5.45 2.05 0.75
C LEU A 31 6.44 1.87 -0.41
N VAL A 32 6.62 2.92 -1.21
CA VAL A 32 7.59 2.90 -2.32
C VAL A 32 9.02 2.73 -1.80
N LYS A 33 9.36 3.33 -0.65
CA LYS A 33 10.67 3.15 -0.02
C LYS A 33 10.86 1.70 0.46
N ILE A 34 9.89 1.13 1.16
CA ILE A 34 9.93 -0.26 1.64
C ILE A 34 10.14 -1.22 0.48
N GLY A 35 9.31 -1.14 -0.57
CA GLY A 35 9.41 -2.03 -1.72
C GLY A 35 10.71 -1.88 -2.53
N LYS A 36 11.48 -0.79 -2.35
CA LYS A 36 12.82 -0.63 -2.94
C LYS A 36 13.94 -1.23 -2.10
N MET A 37 13.78 -1.25 -0.79
CA MET A 37 14.86 -1.61 0.14
C MET A 37 14.69 -3.03 0.68
N ASP A 38 13.52 -3.32 1.21
CA ASP A 38 13.28 -4.50 2.05
C ASP A 38 12.36 -5.53 1.37
N ASP A 39 11.52 -5.09 0.42
CA ASP A 39 10.34 -5.84 -0.04
C ASP A 39 9.20 -5.87 1.02
N PHE A 40 8.00 -6.28 0.61
CA PHE A 40 6.82 -6.42 1.47
C PHE A 40 6.71 -7.80 2.11
N LEU A 41 7.38 -8.80 1.53
CA LEU A 41 7.43 -10.17 1.99
C LEU A 41 8.88 -10.62 2.21
N SER A 42 9.06 -11.62 3.06
CA SER A 42 10.33 -12.30 3.29
C SER A 42 10.15 -13.81 3.21
N THR A 43 11.25 -14.53 3.01
CA THR A 43 11.30 -15.99 3.16
C THR A 43 11.59 -16.43 4.59
N GLN A 44 12.03 -15.50 5.46
CA GLN A 44 12.37 -15.76 6.86
C GLN A 44 11.75 -14.68 7.78
N PRO A 45 11.27 -15.07 8.98
CA PRO A 45 10.75 -14.12 9.95
C PRO A 45 11.86 -13.31 10.62
N GLY A 46 11.50 -12.18 11.23
CA GLY A 46 12.42 -11.33 11.99
C GLY A 46 12.84 -10.05 11.26
N GLY A 47 13.64 -9.21 11.94
CA GLY A 47 13.99 -7.89 11.44
C GLY A 47 12.74 -7.02 11.21
N PRO A 48 12.52 -6.48 9.99
CA PRO A 48 11.31 -5.70 9.68
C PRO A 48 10.07 -6.57 9.40
N PHE A 49 10.17 -7.90 9.45
CA PHE A 49 9.09 -8.84 9.12
C PHE A 49 8.51 -9.52 10.37
N ASN A 50 7.21 -9.77 10.36
CA ASN A 50 6.54 -10.52 11.40
C ASN A 50 6.74 -12.05 11.24
N VAL A 51 6.12 -12.83 12.13
CA VAL A 51 6.18 -14.30 12.11
C VAL A 51 5.55 -14.94 10.87
N ARG A 52 4.70 -14.21 10.14
CA ARG A 52 4.12 -14.60 8.84
C ARG A 52 4.96 -14.08 7.66
N CYS A 53 6.15 -13.57 7.93
CA CYS A 53 7.06 -12.97 6.95
C CYS A 53 6.47 -11.76 6.20
N HIS A 54 5.51 -11.04 6.78
CA HIS A 54 4.98 -9.79 6.23
C HIS A 54 5.71 -8.60 6.84
N ASN A 55 6.05 -7.60 6.02
CA ASN A 55 6.68 -6.37 6.49
C ASN A 55 5.76 -5.63 7.47
N VAL A 56 6.21 -5.46 8.71
CA VAL A 56 5.42 -4.89 9.80
C VAL A 56 5.03 -3.45 9.52
N HIS A 57 5.94 -2.67 8.94
CA HIS A 57 5.69 -1.26 8.63
C HIS A 57 4.68 -1.13 7.49
N ALA A 58 4.85 -1.90 6.42
CA ALA A 58 3.90 -1.91 5.30
C ALA A 58 2.48 -2.31 5.75
N ARG A 59 2.35 -3.27 6.70
CA ARG A 59 1.05 -3.62 7.29
C ARG A 59 0.42 -2.49 8.09
N LYS A 60 1.20 -1.78 8.91
CA LYS A 60 0.72 -0.59 9.63
C LYS A 60 0.22 0.49 8.67
N ILE A 61 0.94 0.69 7.57
CA ILE A 61 0.49 1.61 6.51
C ILE A 61 -0.86 1.14 5.92
N GLY A 62 -1.00 -0.15 5.61
CA GLY A 62 -2.26 -0.71 5.10
C GLY A 62 -3.44 -0.49 6.06
N GLN A 63 -3.23 -0.74 7.36
CA GLN A 63 -4.23 -0.46 8.40
C GLN A 63 -4.63 1.01 8.42
N ARG A 64 -3.64 1.92 8.36
CA ARG A 64 -3.90 3.36 8.37
C ARG A 64 -4.64 3.85 7.12
N LEU A 65 -4.32 3.29 5.95
CA LEU A 65 -5.04 3.59 4.72
C LEU A 65 -6.49 3.10 4.79
N ASN A 66 -6.72 1.91 5.36
CA ASN A 66 -8.07 1.40 5.59
C ASN A 66 -8.88 2.30 6.54
N GLU A 67 -8.27 2.81 7.61
CA GLU A 67 -8.92 3.75 8.53
C GLU A 67 -9.31 5.08 7.86
N ILE A 68 -8.47 5.59 6.95
CA ILE A 68 -8.69 6.89 6.31
C ILE A 68 -9.74 6.82 5.19
N GLY A 69 -9.71 5.75 4.37
CA GLY A 69 -10.51 5.69 3.15
C GLY A 69 -10.90 4.28 2.72
N GLY A 70 -10.82 3.31 3.64
CA GLY A 70 -11.24 1.94 3.41
C GLY A 70 -10.54 1.24 2.25
N LEU A 71 -11.25 0.27 1.67
CA LEU A 71 -10.77 -0.55 0.56
C LEU A 71 -10.38 0.29 -0.67
N GLU A 72 -11.13 1.32 -1.02
CA GLU A 72 -10.84 2.16 -2.20
C GLU A 72 -9.47 2.85 -2.08
N LEU A 73 -9.14 3.36 -0.89
CA LEU A 73 -7.84 3.99 -0.66
C LEU A 73 -6.69 2.97 -0.65
N MET A 74 -6.93 1.76 -0.15
CA MET A 74 -5.95 0.67 -0.25
C MET A 74 -5.70 0.26 -1.71
N GLN A 75 -6.73 0.12 -2.53
CA GLN A 75 -6.61 -0.20 -3.96
C GLN A 75 -5.84 0.89 -4.73
N ALA A 76 -6.11 2.15 -4.40
CA ALA A 76 -5.36 3.29 -4.91
C ALA A 76 -3.86 3.21 -4.55
N ALA A 77 -3.55 2.90 -3.28
CA ALA A 77 -2.18 2.77 -2.82
C ALA A 77 -1.44 1.59 -3.48
N ARG A 78 -2.09 0.43 -3.58
CA ARG A 78 -1.55 -0.75 -4.28
C ARG A 78 -1.23 -0.45 -5.74
N SER A 79 -2.14 0.25 -6.40
CA SER A 79 -1.97 0.66 -7.79
C SER A 79 -0.86 1.71 -7.96
N HIS A 80 -0.67 2.60 -6.98
CA HIS A 80 0.47 3.50 -6.92
C HIS A 80 1.80 2.74 -6.84
N VAL A 81 1.88 1.72 -5.96
CA VAL A 81 3.06 0.85 -5.82
C VAL A 81 3.36 0.11 -7.12
N LYS A 82 2.34 -0.51 -7.76
CA LYS A 82 2.47 -1.13 -9.08
C LYS A 82 3.12 -0.20 -10.11
N ASN A 83 2.59 1.03 -10.21
CA ASN A 83 3.09 2.01 -11.17
C ASN A 83 4.52 2.49 -10.89
N LYS A 84 4.97 2.45 -9.63
CA LYS A 84 6.31 2.91 -9.23
C LYS A 84 7.37 1.81 -9.22
N LEU A 85 7.00 0.56 -8.93
CA LEU A 85 7.96 -0.51 -8.67
C LEU A 85 7.84 -1.74 -9.58
N LYS A 86 6.70 -1.95 -10.26
CA LYS A 86 6.28 -3.11 -11.10
C LYS A 86 5.24 -4.01 -10.42
N ASP A 87 4.63 -4.87 -11.25
CA ASP A 87 3.52 -5.77 -10.89
C ASP A 87 3.87 -6.71 -9.74
N VAL A 88 5.06 -7.33 -9.75
CA VAL A 88 5.51 -8.26 -8.70
C VAL A 88 5.52 -7.63 -7.30
N MET A 89 5.92 -6.37 -7.17
CA MET A 89 5.91 -5.67 -5.88
C MET A 89 4.50 -5.37 -5.40
N ALA A 90 3.56 -5.15 -6.32
CA ALA A 90 2.17 -4.97 -5.96
C ALA A 90 1.56 -6.30 -5.51
N GLU A 91 1.90 -7.43 -6.13
CA GLU A 91 1.49 -8.77 -5.69
C GLU A 91 2.03 -9.10 -4.29
N HIS A 92 3.30 -8.78 -4.02
CA HIS A 92 3.86 -8.95 -2.67
C HIS A 92 3.11 -8.09 -1.63
N LEU A 93 2.72 -6.88 -2.01
CA LEU A 93 1.91 -6.01 -1.16
C LEU A 93 0.50 -6.59 -0.93
N ASP A 94 -0.11 -7.19 -1.96
CA ASP A 94 -1.43 -7.82 -1.89
C ASP A 94 -1.44 -8.87 -0.76
N TYR A 95 -0.46 -9.78 -0.74
CA TYR A 95 -0.31 -10.77 0.33
C TYR A 95 0.10 -10.15 1.67
N CYS A 96 0.99 -9.15 1.66
CA CYS A 96 1.40 -8.45 2.86
C CYS A 96 0.22 -7.80 3.58
N TRP A 97 -0.82 -7.36 2.85
CA TRP A 97 -2.04 -6.78 3.39
C TRP A 97 -3.18 -7.76 3.64
N GLN A 98 -2.94 -9.06 3.51
CA GLN A 98 -3.92 -10.08 3.88
C GLN A 98 -4.46 -9.83 5.31
N ASP A 99 -5.77 -10.01 5.48
CA ASP A 99 -6.52 -9.84 6.73
C ASP A 99 -6.56 -8.39 7.26
N ILE A 100 -6.38 -7.37 6.41
CA ILE A 100 -6.57 -5.96 6.76
C ILE A 100 -7.91 -5.47 6.19
N GLY A 101 -8.88 -5.19 7.05
CA GLY A 101 -10.18 -4.69 6.63
C GLY A 101 -10.87 -5.64 5.65
N GLU A 102 -11.36 -5.10 4.54
CA GLU A 102 -12.01 -5.87 3.46
C GLU A 102 -11.03 -6.34 2.37
N TRP A 103 -9.72 -6.16 2.57
CA TRP A 103 -8.72 -6.49 1.56
C TRP A 103 -8.71 -7.99 1.22
N GLN A 104 -8.78 -8.29 -0.08
CA GLN A 104 -8.65 -9.63 -0.65
C GLN A 104 -7.45 -9.62 -1.61
N PRO A 105 -6.38 -10.39 -1.33
CA PRO A 105 -5.19 -10.49 -2.17
C PRO A 105 -5.47 -10.99 -3.59
#